data_AF-A0A3S1EY02-F1
#
_entry.id   AF-A0A3S1EY02-F1
#
_cell.length_a   1.000
_cell.length_b   1.000
_cell.length_c   1.000
_cell.angle_alpha   90.00
_cell.angle_beta   90.00
_cell.angle_gamma   90.00
#
_symmetry.space_group_name_H-M   'P 1'
#
loop_
_entity.id
_entity.type
_entity.pdbx_description
1 polymer ?
#
loop_
_entity_poly.entity_id
_entity_poly.type
_entity_poly.pdbx_seq_one_letter_code
_entity_poly.pdbx_strand_id
1 'polypeptide(L)' 'IDHADGITRLLPVRAEARAGEALPLVHARNASDAEATAAAVVSAYTIGASKPPAEKTVIRRILPRG' A
#
# COMPACT_ATOMS: atom_id res chain seq x y z
N ILE A 1 -8.18 -6.80 18.76
CA ILE A 1 -7.51 -6.94 17.44
C ILE A 1 -8.05 -8.22 16.84
N ASP A 2 -8.61 -8.14 15.64
CA ASP A 2 -8.94 -9.32 14.85
C ASP A 2 -7.70 -9.66 13.99
N HIS A 3 -7.27 -10.91 13.99
CA HIS A 3 -6.08 -11.34 13.26
C HIS A 3 -6.38 -11.72 11.80
N ALA A 4 -7.66 -11.88 11.45
CA ALA A 4 -8.08 -12.11 10.08
C ALA A 4 -8.22 -10.80 9.29
N ASP A 5 -8.43 -9.67 9.99
CA ASP A 5 -8.53 -8.35 9.37
C ASP A 5 -7.16 -7.87 8.86
N GLY A 6 -7.12 -7.32 7.65
CA GLY A 6 -5.88 -6.84 7.04
C GLY A 6 -5.97 -6.58 5.54
N ILE A 7 -4.86 -6.10 4.96
CA ILE A 7 -4.76 -5.79 3.53
C ILE A 7 -3.65 -6.62 2.89
N THR A 8 -3.90 -7.17 1.70
CA THR A 8 -2.90 -7.90 0.91
C THR A 8 -2.95 -7.48 -0.55
N ARG A 9 -2.01 -8.01 -1.36
CA ARG A 9 -1.89 -7.72 -2.81
C ARG A 9 -1.78 -6.22 -3.15
N LEU A 10 -1.12 -5.47 -2.29
CA LEU A 10 -0.85 -4.06 -2.52
C LEU A 10 0.02 -3.86 -3.76
N LEU A 11 -0.36 -2.91 -4.60
CA LEU A 11 0.50 -2.46 -5.68
C LEU A 11 1.76 -1.78 -5.11
N PRO A 12 2.97 -2.22 -5.50
CA PRO A 12 4.19 -1.60 -5.02
C PRO A 12 4.35 -0.19 -5.60
N VAL A 13 5.15 0.65 -4.93
CA VAL A 13 5.50 1.98 -5.46
C VAL A 13 6.13 1.82 -6.85
N ARG A 14 5.70 2.69 -7.78
CA ARG A 14 6.04 2.66 -9.21
C ARG A 14 5.38 1.56 -10.05
N ALA A 15 4.46 0.77 -9.50
CA ALA A 15 3.62 -0.09 -10.31
C ALA A 15 2.68 0.74 -11.20
N GLU A 16 2.35 0.20 -12.36
CA GLU A 16 1.29 0.73 -13.20
C GLU A 16 -0.06 0.35 -12.56
N ALA A 17 -0.96 1.32 -12.38
CA ALA A 17 -2.32 1.07 -11.94
C ALA A 17 -3.26 1.17 -13.15
N ARG A 18 -4.05 0.13 -13.40
CA ARG A 18 -5.01 0.07 -14.51
C ARG A 18 -6.44 0.18 -13.99
N ALA A 19 -7.28 0.88 -14.75
CA ALA A 19 -8.70 0.96 -14.43
C ALA A 19 -9.32 -0.44 -14.42
N GLY A 20 -10.11 -0.74 -13.38
CA GLY A 20 -10.71 -2.07 -13.19
C GLY A 20 -9.81 -3.09 -12.50
N GLU A 21 -8.52 -2.78 -12.27
CA GLU A 21 -7.63 -3.61 -11.46
C GLU A 21 -7.72 -3.21 -9.99
N ALA A 22 -7.69 -4.19 -9.09
CA ALA A 22 -7.74 -3.95 -7.65
C ALA A 22 -6.44 -3.34 -7.14
N LEU A 23 -6.53 -2.28 -6.32
CA LEU A 23 -5.38 -1.65 -5.66
C LEU A 23 -4.92 -2.47 -4.44
N PRO A 24 -5.78 -2.75 -3.44
CA PRO A 24 -5.57 -3.80 -2.44
C PRO A 24 -6.65 -4.91 -2.52
N LEU A 25 -6.40 -6.01 -1.83
CA LEU A 25 -7.45 -6.90 -1.31
C LEU A 25 -7.64 -6.61 0.19
N VAL A 26 -8.87 -6.26 0.59
CA VAL A 26 -9.23 -5.96 1.98
C VAL A 26 -9.91 -7.17 2.64
N HIS A 27 -9.45 -7.54 3.82
CA HIS A 27 -10.05 -8.55 4.69
C HIS A 27 -10.63 -7.80 5.88
N ALA A 28 -11.94 -7.93 6.07
CA ALA A 28 -12.64 -7.36 7.19
C ALA A 28 -13.79 -8.27 7.61
N ARG A 29 -14.07 -8.31 8.90
CA ARG A 29 -15.20 -9.07 9.48
C ARG A 29 -16.59 -8.58 9.07
N ASN A 30 -16.72 -7.38 8.50
CA ASN A 30 -17.98 -6.84 8.01
C ASN A 30 -17.75 -5.89 6.81
N ALA A 31 -18.83 -5.62 6.06
CA ALA A 31 -18.77 -4.81 4.85
C ALA A 31 -18.43 -3.33 5.11
N SER A 32 -18.94 -2.74 6.19
CA SER A 32 -18.67 -1.33 6.51
C SER A 32 -17.19 -1.06 6.78
N ASP A 33 -16.52 -1.97 7.50
CA ASP A 33 -15.09 -1.88 7.78
C ASP A 33 -14.27 -2.10 6.50
N ALA A 34 -14.73 -3.00 5.63
CA ALA A 34 -14.10 -3.21 4.32
C ALA A 34 -14.15 -1.95 3.45
N GLU A 35 -15.31 -1.30 3.37
CA GLU A 35 -15.52 -0.07 2.60
C GLU A 35 -14.72 1.11 3.16
N ALA A 36 -14.72 1.30 4.48
CA ALA A 36 -13.94 2.34 5.13
C ALA A 36 -12.43 2.15 4.88
N THR A 37 -11.95 0.92 4.95
CA THR A 37 -10.55 0.58 4.66
C THR A 37 -10.21 0.81 3.18
N ALA A 38 -11.09 0.41 2.26
CA ALA A 38 -10.89 0.64 0.83
C ALA A 38 -10.79 2.14 0.51
N ALA A 39 -11.67 2.97 1.09
CA ALA A 39 -11.62 4.42 0.94
C ALA A 39 -10.30 5.02 1.47
N ALA A 40 -9.83 4.56 2.63
CA ALA A 40 -8.56 4.99 3.20
C ALA A 40 -7.36 4.62 2.32
N VAL A 41 -7.34 3.41 1.74
CA VAL A 41 -6.26 3.00 0.82
C VAL A 41 -6.27 3.85 -0.45
N VAL A 42 -7.45 4.09 -1.04
CA VAL A 42 -7.56 4.94 -2.24
C VAL A 42 -7.06 6.35 -1.96
N SER A 43 -7.37 6.94 -0.80
CA SER A 43 -6.89 8.28 -0.45
C SER A 43 -5.39 8.33 -0.17
N ALA A 44 -4.78 7.20 0.24
CA ALA A 44 -3.35 7.13 0.54
C ALA A 44 -2.48 6.95 -0.71
N TYR A 45 -3.03 6.41 -1.81
CA TYR A 45 -2.29 6.23 -3.06
C TYR A 45 -2.29 7.51 -3.89
N THR A 46 -1.11 7.88 -4.39
CA THR A 46 -0.98 8.90 -5.46
C THR A 46 -0.69 8.20 -6.77
N ILE A 47 -1.57 8.34 -7.76
CA ILE A 47 -1.40 7.83 -9.12
C ILE A 47 -1.06 9.01 -10.03
N GLY A 48 0.15 9.01 -10.59
CA GLY A 48 0.65 10.07 -11.45
C GLY A 48 0.89 9.60 -12.89
N ALA A 49 1.05 10.56 -13.81
CA ALA A 49 1.30 10.28 -15.22
C ALA A 49 2.70 9.72 -15.53
N SER A 50 3.63 9.78 -14.57
CA SER A 50 5.01 9.31 -14.73
C SER A 50 5.46 8.48 -13.54
N LYS A 51 6.42 7.59 -13.82
CA LYS A 51 6.99 6.70 -12.80
C LYS A 51 7.85 7.55 -11.84
N PRO A 52 7.60 7.52 -10.51
CA PRO A 52 8.41 8.28 -9.57
C PRO A 52 9.85 7.73 -9.53
N PRO A 53 10.85 8.55 -9.14
CA PRO A 53 12.26 8.17 -9.18
C PRO A 53 12.58 7.03 -8.19
N ALA A 54 13.58 6.22 -8.57
CA ALA A 54 14.45 5.37 -7.75
C ALA A 54 14.68 5.78 -6.27
N GLU A 55 14.20 5.05 -5.26
CA GLU A 55 14.50 5.29 -3.85
C GLU A 55 14.98 4.01 -3.19
N LYS A 56 15.95 4.15 -2.28
CA LYS A 56 16.51 3.03 -1.52
C LYS A 56 15.60 2.71 -0.35
N THR A 57 15.20 1.44 -0.22
CA THR A 57 14.47 0.96 0.97
C THR A 57 15.28 1.15 2.25
N VAL A 58 16.60 1.00 2.19
CA VAL A 58 17.52 1.29 3.29
C VAL A 58 18.45 2.43 2.88
N ILE A 59 18.31 3.58 3.53
CA ILE A 59 19.10 4.78 3.20
C ILE A 59 20.55 4.62 3.67
N ARG A 60 20.75 4.17 4.90
CA ARG A 60 22.08 3.97 5.51
C ARG A 60 22.01 3.04 6.70
N ARG A 61 22.97 2.14 6.83
CA ARG A 61 23.25 1.40 8.07
C ARG A 61 24.25 2.19 8.91
N ILE A 62 23.92 2.43 10.18
CA ILE A 62 24.81 3.11 11.13
C ILE A 62 25.50 2.03 11.97
N LEU A 63 26.83 2.01 11.95
CA LEU A 63 27.64 1.09 12.77
C LEU A 63 28.27 1.85 13.93
N PRO A 64 28.47 1.21 15.10
CA PRO A 64 29.32 1.74 16.15
C PRO A 64 30.72 2.02 15.60
N ARG A 65 31.37 3.11 16.03
CA ARG A 65 32.76 3.38 15.69
C ARG A 65 33.64 2.44 16.52
N GLY A 66 34.38 1.56 15.85
CA GLY A 66 35.32 0.60 16.44
C GLY A 66 36.39 0.23 15.43
#